data_AF-A0A0V0H5K8-F1
#
_entry.id   AF-A0A0V0H5K8-F1
#
_cell.length_a   1.000
_cell.length_b   1.000
_cell.length_c   1.000
_cell.angle_alpha   90.00
_cell.angle_beta   90.00
_cell.angle_gamma   90.00
#
_symmetry.space_group_name_H-M   'P 1'
#
loop_
_entity.id
_entity.type
_entity.pdbx_description
1 polymer ?
#
loop_
_entity_poly.entity_id
_entity_poly.type
_entity_poly.pdbx_seq_one_letter_code
_entity_poly.pdbx_strand_id
1 'polypeptide(L)'
;MKVGINLKTSFHRSLSSWKSTNNPSRGEFNWTFDTGGFLQTFIMNGSIELYRAGPWNGRVFPNAPSRDTSWNGYNYTYLSDPNEILFMYELTDSSIMARVVMQLNR
;
A
#
# COMPACT_ATOMS: atom_id res chain seq x y z
N MET A 1 7.46 7.14 -2.97
CA MET A 1 6.08 7.40 -3.46
C MET A 1 5.11 7.28 -2.29
N LYS A 2 4.00 8.03 -2.28
CA LYS A 2 2.95 7.99 -1.23
C LYS A 2 1.76 7.14 -1.70
N VAL A 3 1.33 6.16 -0.91
CA VAL A 3 0.05 5.45 -1.05
C VAL A 3 -0.82 5.85 0.15
N GLY A 4 -2.07 6.20 -0.06
CA GLY A 4 -2.87 6.79 1.01
C GLY A 4 -4.05 7.63 0.54
N ILE A 5 -4.64 8.38 1.45
CA ILE A 5 -5.86 9.14 1.25
C ILE A 5 -5.65 10.56 1.79
N ASN A 6 -5.89 11.55 0.95
CA ASN A 6 -6.05 12.93 1.43
C ASN A 6 -7.49 13.08 1.93
N LEU A 7 -7.66 13.28 3.23
CA LEU A 7 -8.96 13.36 3.87
C LEU A 7 -9.69 14.68 3.58
N LYS A 8 -8.95 15.76 3.29
CA LYS A 8 -9.54 17.07 2.95
C LYS A 8 -10.17 17.08 1.56
N THR A 9 -9.52 16.43 0.59
CA THR A 9 -9.95 16.41 -0.81
C THR A 9 -10.63 15.10 -1.21
N SER A 10 -10.73 14.14 -0.28
CA SER A 10 -11.15 12.75 -0.55
C SER A 10 -10.39 12.11 -1.71
N PHE A 11 -9.11 12.47 -1.91
CA PHE A 11 -8.31 11.94 -3.01
C PHE A 11 -7.56 10.68 -2.59
N HIS A 12 -7.80 9.57 -3.29
CA HIS A 12 -7.20 8.26 -3.00
C HIS A 12 -6.01 8.00 -3.92
N ARG A 13 -4.83 7.82 -3.32
CA ARG A 13 -3.64 7.27 -3.97
C ARG A 13 -3.56 5.78 -3.67
N SER A 14 -3.95 4.97 -4.63
CA SER A 14 -3.91 3.50 -4.56
C SER A 14 -2.98 2.93 -5.64
N LEU A 15 -2.49 1.70 -5.44
CA LEU A 15 -1.94 0.93 -6.55
C LEU A 15 -3.05 0.10 -7.19
N SER A 16 -3.07 0.03 -8.51
CA SER A 16 -3.95 -0.88 -9.25
C SER A 16 -3.10 -1.72 -10.19
N SER A 17 -3.49 -2.98 -10.38
CA SER A 17 -2.86 -3.82 -11.37
C SER A 17 -3.11 -3.28 -12.77
N TRP A 18 -2.33 -3.80 -13.71
CA TRP A 18 -2.69 -3.74 -15.12
C TRP A 18 -3.91 -4.63 -15.38
N LYS A 19 -4.64 -4.34 -16.47
CA LYS A 19 -5.80 -5.13 -16.90
C LYS A 19 -5.38 -6.49 -17.44
N SER A 20 -4.24 -6.55 -18.12
CA SER A 20 -3.58 -7.79 -18.54
C SER A 20 -2.08 -7.55 -18.69
N THR A 21 -1.30 -8.61 -18.93
CA THR A 21 0.16 -8.50 -19.11
C THR A 21 0.58 -7.51 -20.19
N ASN A 22 -0.26 -7.31 -21.21
CA ASN A 22 0.01 -6.43 -22.35
C ASN A 22 -0.87 -5.17 -22.37
N ASN A 23 -1.74 -4.98 -21.36
CA ASN A 23 -2.65 -3.83 -21.30
C ASN A 23 -2.45 -3.06 -19.99
N PRO A 24 -1.76 -1.90 -20.02
CA PRO A 24 -1.47 -1.10 -18.83
C PRO A 24 -2.66 -0.31 -18.29
N SER A 25 -3.83 -0.42 -18.92
CA SER A 25 -5.07 0.14 -18.38
C SER A 25 -5.37 -0.44 -17.00
N ARG A 26 -6.15 0.28 -16.19
CA ARG A 26 -6.52 -0.13 -14.83
C ARG A 26 -7.18 -1.52 -14.83
N GLY A 27 -6.59 -2.44 -14.06
CA GLY A 27 -7.12 -3.76 -13.77
C GLY A 27 -7.99 -3.79 -12.50
N GLU A 28 -8.45 -4.98 -12.15
CA GLU A 28 -9.42 -5.19 -11.05
C GLU A 28 -8.75 -5.27 -9.68
N PHE A 29 -7.49 -5.70 -9.63
CA PHE A 29 -6.75 -5.79 -8.38
C PHE A 29 -6.29 -4.41 -7.93
N ASN A 30 -6.54 -4.06 -6.67
CA ASN A 30 -6.08 -2.81 -6.10
C ASN A 30 -5.57 -2.98 -4.67
N TRP A 31 -4.61 -2.15 -4.28
CA TRP A 31 -4.16 -1.98 -2.90
C TRP A 31 -4.65 -0.63 -2.38
N THR A 32 -5.47 -0.67 -1.34
CA THR A 32 -6.15 0.51 -0.78
C THR A 32 -6.11 0.53 0.75
N PHE A 33 -6.41 1.69 1.33
CA PHE A 33 -6.57 1.90 2.77
C PHE A 33 -8.05 1.93 3.16
N ASP A 34 -8.36 1.44 4.36
CA ASP A 34 -9.64 1.68 5.02
C ASP A 34 -9.79 3.18 5.36
N THR A 35 -11.01 3.68 5.34
CA THR A 35 -11.36 5.00 5.90
C THR A 35 -12.34 4.90 7.08
N GLY A 36 -12.89 3.71 7.34
CA GLY A 36 -13.89 3.46 8.38
C GLY A 36 -13.26 3.01 9.70
N GLY A 37 -12.91 3.97 10.56
CA GLY A 37 -12.57 3.71 11.96
C GLY A 37 -11.09 3.44 12.22
N PHE A 38 -10.60 2.23 11.94
CA PHE A 38 -9.19 1.86 12.15
C PHE A 38 -8.48 1.70 10.80
N LEU A 39 -7.40 2.43 10.61
CA LEU A 39 -6.72 2.45 9.32
C LEU A 39 -5.93 1.16 9.08
N GLN A 40 -6.47 0.35 8.18
CA GLN A 40 -5.89 -0.91 7.71
C GLN A 40 -5.69 -0.85 6.20
N THR A 41 -4.95 -1.80 5.64
CA THR A 41 -4.74 -1.89 4.19
C THR A 41 -5.28 -3.22 3.67
N PHE A 42 -5.85 -3.17 2.46
CA PHE A 42 -6.45 -4.31 1.81
C PHE A 42 -5.97 -4.47 0.38
N ILE A 43 -5.88 -5.71 -0.06
CA ILE A 43 -5.86 -6.04 -1.48
C ILE A 43 -7.27 -6.47 -1.87
N MET A 44 -7.85 -5.78 -2.84
CA MET A 44 -9.19 -6.05 -3.35
C MET A 44 -9.11 -6.59 -4.78
N ASN A 45 -10.09 -7.42 -5.17
CA ASN A 45 -10.42 -7.70 -6.56
C ASN A 45 -11.82 -7.14 -6.84
N GLY A 46 -11.88 -5.99 -7.51
CA GLY A 46 -13.11 -5.21 -7.60
C GLY A 46 -13.60 -4.82 -6.20
N SER A 47 -14.75 -5.38 -5.80
CA SER A 47 -15.36 -5.18 -4.47
C SER A 47 -15.08 -6.30 -3.47
N ILE A 48 -14.35 -7.34 -3.87
CA ILE A 48 -14.05 -8.51 -3.03
C ILE A 48 -12.72 -8.28 -2.30
N GLU A 49 -12.73 -8.36 -0.98
CA GLU A 49 -11.49 -8.36 -0.16
C GLU A 49 -10.77 -9.70 -0.35
N LEU A 50 -9.52 -9.67 -0.83
CA LEU A 50 -8.69 -10.88 -0.97
C LEU A 50 -7.69 -11.03 0.16
N TYR A 51 -7.21 -9.92 0.70
CA TYR A 51 -6.18 -9.93 1.72
C TYR A 51 -6.23 -8.65 2.57
N ARG A 52 -5.94 -8.82 3.87
CA ARG A 52 -5.93 -7.75 4.88
C ARG A 52 -4.60 -7.73 5.61
N ALA A 53 -3.87 -6.62 5.46
CA ALA A 53 -2.58 -6.43 6.12
C ALA A 53 -2.73 -6.16 7.64
N GLY A 54 -3.91 -5.68 8.05
CA GLY A 54 -4.21 -5.24 9.41
C GLY A 54 -3.81 -3.79 9.66
N PRO A 55 -3.99 -3.29 10.90
CA PRO A 55 -3.62 -1.94 11.28
C PRO A 55 -2.11 -1.77 11.42
N TRP A 56 -1.61 -0.56 11.18
CA TRP A 56 -0.20 -0.24 11.42
C TRP A 56 0.12 -0.32 12.92
N ASN A 57 1.16 -1.09 13.31
CA ASN A 57 1.53 -1.27 14.72
C ASN A 57 2.69 -0.38 15.19
N GLY A 58 3.08 0.63 14.40
CA GLY A 58 4.26 1.47 14.65
C GLY A 58 5.55 0.96 14.01
N ARG A 59 5.57 -0.27 13.48
CA ARG A 59 6.74 -0.87 12.81
C ARG A 59 6.42 -1.53 11.48
N VAL A 60 5.34 -2.31 11.43
CA VAL A 60 4.93 -3.11 10.27
C VAL A 60 3.40 -3.23 10.24
N PHE A 61 2.86 -3.60 9.08
CA PHE A 61 1.53 -4.20 9.04
C PHE A 61 1.65 -5.68 9.44
N PRO A 62 0.95 -6.18 10.47
CA PRO A 62 1.19 -7.50 11.06
C PRO A 62 1.14 -8.66 10.07
N ASN A 63 0.22 -8.60 9.10
CA ASN A 63 0.05 -9.67 8.13
C ASN A 63 0.89 -9.46 6.86
N ALA A 64 1.57 -8.31 6.70
CA ALA A 64 2.29 -7.99 5.47
C ALA A 64 3.44 -8.97 5.20
N PRO A 65 3.67 -9.36 3.94
CA PRO A 65 4.86 -10.15 3.58
C PRO A 65 6.16 -9.46 3.99
N SER A 66 6.20 -8.12 3.94
CA SER A 66 7.33 -7.29 4.35
C SER A 66 7.41 -7.05 5.87
N ARG A 67 6.90 -7.98 6.69
CA ARG A 67 6.98 -7.90 8.16
C ARG A 67 8.36 -8.23 8.73
N ASP A 68 9.22 -8.84 7.92
CA ASP A 68 10.59 -9.14 8.32
C ASP A 68 11.42 -7.86 8.32
N THR A 69 11.77 -7.40 9.51
CA THR A 69 12.59 -6.20 9.75
C THR A 69 14.08 -6.52 9.89
N SER A 70 14.52 -7.75 9.60
CA SER A 70 15.94 -8.13 9.68
C SER A 70 16.81 -7.35 8.69
N TRP A 71 16.22 -6.96 7.55
CA TRP A 71 16.86 -6.06 6.59
C TRP A 71 16.42 -4.61 6.79
N ASN A 72 17.34 -3.76 7.27
CA ASN A 72 17.14 -2.32 7.47
C ASN A 72 17.29 -1.51 6.16
N GLY A 73 16.92 -2.10 5.02
CA GLY A 73 16.99 -1.46 3.71
C GLY A 73 15.92 -0.40 3.46
N TYR A 74 14.86 -0.39 4.28
CA TYR A 74 13.71 0.49 4.13
C TYR A 74 13.45 1.30 5.40
N ASN A 75 13.27 2.61 5.21
CA ASN A 75 12.65 3.48 6.20
C ASN A 75 11.18 3.63 5.85
N TYR A 76 10.31 2.98 6.61
CA TYR A 76 8.86 3.09 6.45
C TYR A 76 8.32 4.30 7.21
N THR A 77 7.54 5.12 6.54
CA THR A 77 6.78 6.21 7.16
C THR A 77 5.30 5.92 7.00
N TYR A 78 4.62 5.90 8.15
CA TYR A 78 3.17 5.87 8.21
C TYR A 78 2.70 7.11 8.95
N LEU A 79 1.81 7.87 8.31
CA LEU A 79 1.19 9.07 8.89
C LEU A 79 -0.32 8.90 8.86
N SER A 80 -0.95 9.22 9.97
CA SER A 80 -2.40 9.26 10.12
C SER A 80 -2.73 10.48 10.96
N ASP A 81 -3.13 11.55 10.30
CA ASP A 81 -3.60 12.78 10.93
C ASP A 81 -4.94 13.23 10.32
N PRO A 82 -5.60 14.28 10.85
CA PRO A 82 -6.88 14.74 10.33
C PRO A 82 -6.88 15.23 8.87
N ASN A 83 -5.71 15.41 8.25
CA ASN A 83 -5.55 15.89 6.89
C ASN A 83 -5.23 14.76 5.91
N GLU A 84 -4.32 13.86 6.27
CA GLU A 84 -3.89 12.76 5.40
C GLU A 84 -3.57 11.47 6.15
N ILE A 85 -3.83 10.37 5.43
CA ILE A 85 -3.40 9.03 5.79
C ILE A 85 -2.46 8.59 4.69
N LEU A 86 -1.24 8.21 5.03
CA LEU A 86 -0.31 7.71 4.03
C LEU A 86 0.63 6.66 4.58
N PHE A 87 1.12 5.88 3.64
CA PHE A 87 2.26 5.01 3.76
C PHE A 87 3.25 5.34 2.64
N MET A 88 4.51 5.41 3.02
CA MET A 88 5.62 5.49 2.07
C MET A 88 6.84 4.76 2.64
N TYR A 89 7.76 4.43 1.76
CA TYR A 89 9.07 3.93 2.15
C TYR A 89 10.15 4.71 1.40
N GLU A 90 11.31 4.75 2.00
CA GLU A 90 12.55 5.24 1.41
C GLU A 90 13.62 4.17 1.57
N LEU A 91 14.50 4.04 0.57
CA LEU A 91 15.64 3.13 0.67
C LEU A 91 16.75 3.80 1.47
N THR A 92 17.37 3.04 2.37
CA THR A 92 18.54 3.52 3.13
C THR A 92 19.81 3.54 2.28
N ASP A 93 19.87 2.69 1.26
CA ASP A 93 20.95 2.63 0.27
C ASP A 93 20.43 3.07 -1.11
N SER A 94 20.94 4.21 -1.60
CA SER A 94 20.56 4.78 -2.89
C SER A 94 21.11 4.01 -4.10
N SER A 95 22.03 3.07 -3.91
CA SER A 95 22.51 2.18 -4.99
C SER A 95 21.51 1.08 -5.35
N ILE A 96 20.53 0.82 -4.48
CA ILE A 96 19.50 -0.19 -4.67
C ILE A 96 18.28 0.42 -5.36
N MET A 97 17.70 -0.31 -6.31
CA MET A 97 16.38 0.02 -6.87
C MET A 97 15.33 -0.97 -6.37
N ALA A 98 14.29 -0.44 -5.70
CA ALA A 98 13.16 -1.23 -5.22
C ALA A 98 11.83 -0.53 -5.51
N ARG A 99 10.83 -1.33 -5.91
CA ARG A 99 9.46 -0.85 -6.16
C ARG A 99 8.42 -1.85 -5.67
N VAL A 100 7.28 -1.33 -5.20
CA VAL A 100 6.06 -2.10 -4.93
C VAL A 100 5.16 -2.05 -6.16
N VAL A 101 4.69 -3.20 -6.62
CA VAL A 101 3.84 -3.32 -7.82
C VAL A 101 2.66 -4.23 -7.52
N MET A 102 1.45 -3.78 -7.85
CA MET A 102 0.27 -4.64 -7.84
C MET A 102 0.25 -5.46 -9.13
N GLN A 103 0.46 -6.77 -9.03
CA GLN A 103 0.47 -7.68 -10.18
C GLN A 103 -0.88 -8.40 -10.35
N LEU A 104 -1.06 -8.99 -11.53
CA LEU A 104 -2.15 -9.92 -11.80
C LEU A 104 -1.94 -11.20 -11.00
N ASN A 105 -3.02 -11.76 -10.47
CA ASN A 105 -2.97 -13.13 -9.95
C ASN A 105 -2.84 -14.09 -11.15
N ARG A 106 -1.79 -14.92 -11.17
CA ARG A 106 -1.54 -15.91 -12.23
C ARG A 106 -1.88 -17.31 -11.74
#